data_AF-A0A1X2GER5-F1
#
_entry.id   AF-A0A1X2GER5-F1
#
_cell.length_a   1.000
_cell.length_b   1.000
_cell.length_c   1.000
_cell.angle_alpha   90.00
_cell.angle_beta   90.00
_cell.angle_gamma   90.00
#
_symmetry.space_group_name_H-M   'P 1'
#
loop_
_entity.id
_entity.type
_entity.pdbx_description
1 polymer ?
#
loop_
_entity_poly.entity_id
_entity_poly.type
_entity_poly.pdbx_seq_one_letter_code
_entity_poly.pdbx_strand_id
1 'polypeptide(L)'
;MDPYSFNANGSIPDEDIQDYDDLERLEHELMPQPDDYYGLLNVSKTATEEEIKDSYKKLCRFFHPDKHHSEELRKIAEARFQVIQRAYEVLSDSQRRVIYDIYGEEGLQAKWEVGPKYKTPEELQAEYEKKARLKREKDLENLVRSKDEVQLALDVTQILDPYEPPVFNTFGQPGMTIKKSRFHRLTKGQLQQLYLRHTFESELGPQTRGIVSCSMVSRNGMGGGNLLGTIRHTFTPKMTAEATATLLRPRGLTVKTFYSMSSDSFCNTTVQAKTLYAPPILTLTTGRRLFKTTTGYVTYRTGDWHLGEWGLDVASQSMDKSSVALGLAGSTNKDRGNFSCELQTGIVASHLAADYTHKVDRQTRVRVAGSLSTMGGVTASVGSDHKLSTFIRLGMSMECGVPTGVTVKFKVSRLGQNLVIPIILSSEWDLRLTLLATAVPAGLAFMIDHLFINPKRQQQIQQKIRELREQHADILASRKAEALDAQKLIKAGAERKAAMEAKKQDGLVIVKALYGHLQSIDDESEEGVIDVTIVLQAMVNESRLTIPGGHSKTNICGFYDPCLGEAKKLLVQYQFQNQLHQVIVKDSSALIIPMRSHLV
;
A
#
# COMPACT_ATOMS: atom_id res chain seq x y z
N MET A 1 -14.79 -3.80 26.03
CA MET A 1 -14.69 -2.60 25.18
C MET A 1 -14.25 -1.49 26.09
N ASP A 2 -13.04 -0.99 25.91
CA ASP A 2 -12.46 0.06 26.74
C ASP A 2 -12.93 1.43 26.20
N PRO A 3 -13.62 2.27 26.98
CA PRO A 3 -14.21 3.52 26.50
C PRO A 3 -13.18 4.62 26.15
N TYR A 4 -11.88 4.34 26.31
CA TYR A 4 -10.78 5.27 26.03
C TYR A 4 -9.89 4.86 24.85
N SER A 5 -10.29 3.89 24.03
CA SER A 5 -9.56 3.57 22.79
C SER A 5 -9.84 4.62 21.70
N PHE A 6 -9.23 5.79 21.82
CA PHE A 6 -9.13 6.76 20.74
C PHE A 6 -8.13 6.23 19.70
N ASN A 7 -8.56 6.10 18.45
CA ASN A 7 -7.66 5.88 17.33
C ASN A 7 -6.81 7.14 17.15
N ALA A 8 -5.59 7.10 17.69
CA ALA A 8 -4.55 8.06 17.38
C ALA A 8 -4.16 7.89 15.91
N ASN A 9 -4.58 8.81 15.04
CA ASN A 9 -4.00 8.93 13.70
C ASN A 9 -3.27 10.27 13.63
N GLY A 10 -1.95 10.16 13.51
CA GLY A 10 -0.96 11.22 13.64
C GLY A 10 0.34 10.68 14.24
N SER A 11 0.26 9.58 15.00
CA SER A 11 1.39 8.68 15.23
C SER A 11 1.15 7.37 14.49
N ILE A 12 2.14 6.99 13.71
CA ILE A 12 2.20 5.75 12.93
C ILE A 12 2.19 4.59 13.94
N PRO A 13 1.48 3.48 13.70
CA PRO A 13 1.69 2.27 14.50
C PRO A 13 3.18 1.90 14.40
N ASP A 14 3.85 1.57 15.52
CA ASP A 14 5.21 1.02 15.48
C ASP A 14 5.19 -0.28 14.66
N GLU A 15 5.31 -0.18 13.34
CA GLU A 15 5.48 -1.28 12.40
C GLU A 15 6.93 -1.24 11.93
N ASP A 16 7.58 -2.40 11.94
CA ASP A 16 8.91 -2.58 11.37
C ASP A 16 8.95 -1.99 9.96
N ILE A 17 10.03 -1.28 9.62
CA ILE A 17 10.26 -0.75 8.27
C ILE A 17 10.29 -1.95 7.32
N GLN A 18 9.21 -2.12 6.56
CA GLN A 18 9.09 -3.26 5.68
C GLN A 18 9.51 -2.87 4.27
N ASP A 19 9.32 -1.63 3.80
CA ASP A 19 9.44 -1.28 2.38
C ASP A 19 10.35 -0.09 2.01
N TYR A 20 10.71 0.02 0.71
CA TYR A 20 11.42 1.21 0.16
C TYR A 20 10.58 2.49 0.25
N ASP A 21 9.25 2.39 0.15
CA ASP A 21 8.34 3.52 0.41
C ASP A 21 8.42 3.96 1.89
N ASP A 22 8.83 3.07 2.81
CA ASP A 22 9.05 3.40 4.21
C ASP A 22 10.43 4.04 4.43
N LEU A 23 11.40 3.84 3.51
CA LEU A 23 12.70 4.51 3.54
C LEU A 23 12.61 5.99 3.15
N GLU A 24 11.84 6.35 2.11
CA GLU A 24 11.56 7.76 1.79
C GLU A 24 10.79 8.46 2.93
N ARG A 25 9.88 7.73 3.60
CA ARG A 25 9.20 8.23 4.80
C ARG A 25 10.15 8.40 5.97
N LEU A 26 11.07 7.44 6.17
CA LEU A 26 12.11 7.55 7.18
C LEU A 26 12.97 8.77 6.92
N GLU A 27 13.38 9.02 5.67
CA GLU A 27 14.18 10.17 5.29
C GLU A 27 13.48 11.48 5.66
N HIS A 28 12.15 11.56 5.46
CA HIS A 28 11.35 12.69 5.91
C HIS A 28 11.22 12.80 7.44
N GLU A 29 11.12 11.67 8.16
CA GLU A 29 11.12 11.65 9.64
C GLU A 29 12.49 12.01 10.24
N LEU A 30 13.56 11.68 9.53
CA LEU A 30 14.95 11.96 9.89
C LEU A 30 15.33 13.43 9.68
N MET A 31 14.57 14.17 8.86
CA MET A 31 14.72 15.61 8.76
C MET A 31 14.37 16.26 10.11
N PRO A 32 15.12 17.28 10.56
CA PRO A 32 14.83 17.98 11.80
C PRO A 32 13.41 18.56 11.74
N GLN A 33 12.46 17.91 12.41
CA GLN A 33 11.11 18.46 12.53
C GLN A 33 11.18 19.74 13.38
N PRO A 34 10.44 20.80 12.97
CA PRO A 34 10.26 21.98 13.80
C PRO A 34 9.64 21.57 15.14
N ASP A 35 10.00 22.28 16.21
CA ASP A 35 9.58 21.94 17.57
C ASP A 35 8.04 21.87 17.66
N ASP A 36 7.51 20.71 18.07
CA ASP A 36 6.10 20.58 18.42
C ASP A 36 5.86 21.34 19.73
N TYR A 37 5.17 22.47 19.66
CA TYR A 37 4.86 23.33 20.81
C TYR A 37 4.02 22.61 21.86
N TYR A 38 3.18 21.65 21.45
CA TYR A 38 2.42 20.82 22.39
C TYR A 38 3.33 19.87 23.18
N GLY A 39 4.27 19.22 22.49
CA GLY A 39 5.30 18.39 23.10
C GLY A 39 6.21 19.20 24.03
N LEU A 40 6.63 20.40 23.60
CA LEU A 40 7.48 21.29 24.39
C LEU A 40 6.81 21.72 25.70
N LEU A 41 5.51 22.06 25.65
CA LEU A 41 4.72 22.38 26.83
C LEU A 41 4.20 21.13 27.56
N ASN A 42 4.45 19.91 27.05
CA ASN A 42 3.95 18.65 27.58
C ASN A 42 2.42 18.66 27.84
N VAL A 43 1.64 19.13 26.86
CA VAL A 43 0.18 19.22 26.92
C VAL A 43 -0.46 18.55 25.71
N SER A 44 -1.67 18.02 25.87
CA SER A 44 -2.43 17.42 24.76
C SER A 44 -2.79 18.49 23.71
N LYS A 45 -2.96 18.08 22.44
CA LYS A 45 -3.51 18.93 21.38
C LYS A 45 -4.92 19.45 21.72
N THR A 46 -5.67 18.71 22.53
CA THR A 46 -7.01 19.10 23.01
C THR A 46 -6.99 19.89 24.31
N ALA A 47 -5.80 20.28 24.80
CA ALA A 47 -5.67 20.96 26.09
C ALA A 47 -6.41 22.30 26.12
N THR A 48 -7.00 22.60 27.27
CA THR A 48 -7.67 23.88 27.52
C THR A 48 -6.65 24.99 27.69
N GLU A 49 -7.07 26.24 27.53
CA GLU A 49 -6.19 27.41 27.75
C GLU A 49 -5.65 27.45 29.19
N GLU A 50 -6.43 26.98 30.16
CA GLU A 50 -6.02 26.87 31.57
C GLU A 50 -4.88 25.87 31.74
N GLU A 51 -4.99 24.68 31.14
CA GLU A 51 -3.95 23.65 31.16
C GLU A 51 -2.66 24.13 30.50
N ILE A 52 -2.76 24.82 29.36
CA ILE A 52 -1.61 25.42 28.66
C ILE A 52 -0.91 26.46 29.54
N LYS A 53 -1.69 27.35 30.17
CA LYS A 53 -1.17 28.40 31.05
C LYS A 53 -0.51 27.83 32.29
N ASP A 54 -1.07 26.79 32.88
CA ASP A 54 -0.51 26.16 34.06
C ASP A 54 0.74 25.35 33.75
N SER A 55 0.81 24.70 32.58
CA SER A 55 2.05 24.06 32.13
C SER A 55 3.16 25.09 31.86
N TYR A 56 2.84 26.19 31.17
CA TYR A 56 3.78 27.29 30.93
C TYR A 56 4.35 27.85 32.24
N LYS A 57 3.50 28.16 33.23
CA LYS A 57 3.96 28.63 34.56
C LYS A 57 4.91 27.63 35.24
N LYS A 58 4.67 26.32 35.10
CA LYS A 58 5.53 25.28 35.68
C LYS A 58 6.89 25.30 35.01
N LEU A 59 6.94 25.32 33.67
CA LEU A 59 8.19 25.37 32.91
C LEU A 59 8.99 26.64 33.18
N CYS A 60 8.33 27.81 33.24
CA CYS A 60 8.98 29.07 33.60
C CYS A 60 9.67 29.00 34.96
N ARG A 61 9.12 28.26 35.95
CA ARG A 61 9.78 28.11 37.26
C ARG A 61 11.09 27.35 37.20
N PHE A 62 11.33 26.51 36.19
CA PHE A 62 12.57 25.77 36.00
C PHE A 62 13.56 26.52 35.09
N PHE A 63 13.05 27.18 34.05
CA PHE A 63 13.86 27.82 33.01
C PHE A 63 14.04 29.33 33.14
N HIS A 64 13.57 29.97 34.23
CA HIS A 64 13.79 31.41 34.42
C HIS A 64 15.28 31.74 34.66
N PRO A 65 15.88 32.73 33.95
CA PRO A 65 17.30 33.05 34.07
C PRO A 65 17.72 33.42 35.50
N ASP A 66 16.90 34.17 36.25
CA ASP A 66 17.22 34.62 37.62
C ASP A 66 17.43 33.50 38.65
N LYS A 67 17.00 32.26 38.36
CA LYS A 67 17.18 31.14 39.30
C LYS A 67 18.55 30.47 39.21
N HIS A 68 19.29 30.78 38.15
CA HIS A 68 20.56 30.13 37.82
C HIS A 68 21.71 31.09 38.11
N HIS A 69 22.66 30.64 38.95
CA HIS A 69 23.72 31.49 39.49
C HIS A 69 24.95 31.58 38.57
N SER A 70 25.20 30.55 37.76
CA SER A 70 26.30 30.54 36.80
C SER A 70 25.90 31.21 35.49
N GLU A 71 26.79 32.01 34.91
CA GLU A 71 26.54 32.73 33.67
C GLU A 71 26.22 31.80 32.48
N GLU A 72 26.85 30.62 32.42
CA GLU A 72 26.59 29.60 31.39
C GLU A 72 25.16 29.04 31.47
N LEU A 73 24.74 28.54 32.64
CA LEU A 73 23.36 28.06 32.84
C LEU A 73 22.34 29.17 32.60
N ARG A 74 22.67 30.43 32.90
CA ARG A 74 21.76 31.56 32.66
C ARG A 74 21.52 31.79 31.17
N LYS A 75 22.55 31.71 30.34
CA LYS A 75 22.43 31.82 28.86
C LYS A 75 21.61 30.68 28.27
N ILE A 76 21.83 29.45 28.74
CA ILE A 76 21.07 28.25 28.30
C ILE A 76 19.59 28.38 28.73
N ALA A 77 19.35 28.81 29.97
CA ALA A 77 18.01 29.04 30.49
C ALA A 77 17.27 30.11 29.70
N GLU A 78 17.93 31.22 29.37
CA GLU A 78 17.37 32.30 28.55
C GLU A 78 16.96 31.82 27.16
N ALA A 79 17.83 31.08 26.46
CA ALA A 79 17.52 30.52 25.15
C ALA A 79 16.29 29.59 25.21
N ARG A 80 16.22 28.68 26.19
CA ARG A 80 15.08 27.77 26.36
C ARG A 80 13.81 28.50 26.78
N PHE A 81 13.92 29.51 27.62
CA PHE A 81 12.81 30.34 28.05
C PHE A 81 12.14 31.03 26.87
N GLN A 82 12.92 31.56 25.92
CA GLN A 82 12.38 32.19 24.70
C GLN A 82 11.56 31.21 23.86
N VAL A 83 12.03 29.97 23.68
CA VAL A 83 11.30 28.94 22.92
C VAL A 83 9.99 28.55 23.62
N ILE A 84 10.03 28.35 24.95
CA ILE A 84 8.85 28.03 25.76
C ILE A 84 7.83 29.19 25.75
N GLN A 85 8.32 30.44 25.82
CA GLN A 85 7.49 31.63 25.72
C GLN A 85 6.81 31.71 24.34
N ARG A 86 7.56 31.48 23.26
CA ARG A 86 7.01 31.47 21.90
C ARG A 86 5.94 30.40 21.73
N ALA A 87 6.16 29.19 22.24
CA ALA A 87 5.16 28.12 22.23
C ALA A 87 3.89 28.53 22.97
N TYR A 88 4.01 29.15 24.15
CA TYR A 88 2.86 29.67 24.89
C TYR A 88 2.13 30.79 24.14
N GLU A 89 2.85 31.75 23.54
CA GLU A 89 2.24 32.86 22.78
C GLU A 89 1.45 32.37 21.56
N VAL A 90 1.91 31.29 20.91
CA VAL A 90 1.21 30.69 19.77
C VAL A 90 0.00 29.89 20.24
N LEU A 91 0.17 29.05 21.26
CA LEU A 91 -0.88 28.13 21.72
C LEU A 91 -1.95 28.78 22.60
N SER A 92 -1.66 29.92 23.23
CA SER A 92 -2.64 30.67 24.02
C SER A 92 -3.56 31.55 23.18
N ASP A 93 -3.14 31.97 21.98
CA ASP A 93 -3.99 32.72 21.05
C ASP A 93 -4.77 31.74 20.16
N SER A 94 -6.10 31.75 20.29
CA SER A 94 -7.00 30.90 19.50
C SER A 94 -6.76 30.95 17.99
N GLN A 95 -6.42 32.11 17.42
CA GLN A 95 -6.20 32.26 15.98
C GLN A 95 -4.84 31.69 15.55
N ARG A 96 -3.79 32.00 16.32
CA ARG A 96 -2.43 31.50 16.06
C ARG A 96 -2.33 29.99 16.31
N ARG A 97 -3.04 29.47 17.32
CA ARG A 97 -3.18 28.04 17.58
C ARG A 97 -3.78 27.32 16.40
N VAL A 98 -4.88 27.83 15.84
CA VAL A 98 -5.49 27.26 14.64
C VAL A 98 -4.54 27.30 13.44
N ILE A 99 -3.82 28.40 13.22
CA ILE A 99 -2.82 28.48 12.13
C ILE A 99 -1.70 27.45 12.34
N TYR A 100 -1.20 27.33 13.56
CA TYR A 100 -0.16 26.37 13.93
C TYR A 100 -0.64 24.92 13.77
N ASP A 101 -1.87 24.62 14.20
CA ASP A 101 -2.51 23.31 14.07
C ASP A 101 -2.67 22.89 12.59
N ILE A 102 -2.88 23.86 11.69
CA ILE A 102 -3.09 23.61 10.26
C ILE A 102 -1.76 23.56 9.48
N TYR A 103 -0.85 24.48 9.75
CA TYR A 103 0.29 24.79 8.88
C TYR A 103 1.65 24.71 9.59
N GLY A 104 1.69 24.35 10.87
CA GLY A 104 2.92 24.31 11.66
C GLY A 104 3.57 25.68 11.83
N GLU A 105 4.89 25.70 12.10
CA GLU A 105 5.62 26.94 12.30
C GLU A 105 5.72 27.80 11.03
N GLU A 106 5.79 27.16 9.85
CA GLU A 106 5.88 27.85 8.56
C GLU A 106 4.64 28.71 8.27
N GLY A 107 3.46 28.25 8.69
CA GLY A 107 2.20 29.00 8.54
C GLY A 107 2.12 30.28 9.37
N LEU A 108 2.86 30.36 10.48
CA LEU A 108 2.90 31.56 11.33
C LEU A 108 3.72 32.70 10.72
N GLN A 109 4.62 32.39 9.78
CA GLN A 109 5.49 33.38 9.12
C GLN A 109 4.78 34.07 7.93
N ALA A 110 3.79 33.42 7.34
CA ALA A 110 2.99 33.99 6.26
C ALA A 110 1.78 34.77 6.82
N LYS A 111 1.64 36.05 6.48
CA LYS A 111 0.47 36.86 6.83
C LYS A 111 -0.73 36.42 5.97
N TRP A 112 -1.68 35.70 6.56
CA TRP A 112 -2.92 35.28 5.88
C TRP A 112 -4.13 36.08 6.35
N GLU A 113 -5.02 36.45 5.42
CA GLU A 113 -6.37 36.95 5.70
C GLU A 113 -7.36 35.79 5.55
N VAL A 114 -8.17 35.51 6.57
CA VAL A 114 -8.96 34.28 6.69
C VAL A 114 -10.42 34.48 6.23
N GLY A 115 -10.81 33.79 5.14
CA GLY A 115 -12.18 33.64 4.65
C GLY A 115 -12.92 32.41 5.20
N PRO A 116 -14.22 32.21 4.88
CA PRO A 116 -15.12 31.36 5.67
C PRO A 116 -14.95 29.86 5.40
N LYS A 117 -14.95 29.10 6.50
CA LYS A 117 -15.02 27.63 6.69
C LYS A 117 -14.84 26.74 5.44
N TYR A 118 -13.62 26.19 5.32
CA TYR A 118 -13.33 25.02 4.49
C TYR A 118 -13.38 23.73 5.33
N LYS A 119 -13.45 22.60 4.60
CA LYS A 119 -13.23 21.23 5.09
C LYS A 119 -12.00 21.17 6.01
N THR A 120 -11.94 20.17 6.89
CA THR A 120 -10.85 20.05 7.87
C THR A 120 -9.47 20.04 7.19
N PRO A 121 -8.45 20.67 7.79
CA PRO A 121 -7.11 20.80 7.21
C PRO A 121 -6.44 19.46 6.92
N GLU A 122 -6.70 18.45 7.77
CA GLU A 122 -6.20 17.08 7.60
C GLU A 122 -6.83 16.39 6.38
N GLU A 123 -8.14 16.58 6.16
CA GLU A 123 -8.80 16.09 4.96
C GLU A 123 -8.28 16.80 3.70
N LEU A 124 -7.97 18.09 3.78
CA LEU A 124 -7.40 18.87 2.67
C LEU A 124 -5.97 18.47 2.33
N GLN A 125 -5.09 18.32 3.33
CA GLN A 125 -3.71 17.87 3.13
C GLN A 125 -3.66 16.43 2.65
N ALA A 126 -4.40 15.52 3.29
CA ALA A 126 -4.49 14.14 2.84
C ALA A 126 -5.08 14.05 1.42
N GLU A 127 -6.07 14.89 1.08
CA GLU A 127 -6.62 14.94 -0.27
C GLU A 127 -5.63 15.57 -1.27
N TYR A 128 -4.84 16.57 -0.87
CA TYR A 128 -3.84 17.23 -1.71
C TYR A 128 -2.63 16.32 -1.95
N GLU A 129 -2.08 15.69 -0.92
CA GLU A 129 -1.02 14.69 -1.04
C GLU A 129 -1.48 13.49 -1.84
N LYS A 130 -2.71 13.01 -1.60
CA LYS A 130 -3.32 11.96 -2.43
C LYS A 130 -3.45 12.41 -3.88
N LYS A 131 -3.88 13.65 -4.14
CA LYS A 131 -3.94 14.21 -5.50
C LYS A 131 -2.57 14.40 -6.13
N ALA A 132 -1.56 14.84 -5.38
CA ALA A 132 -0.20 15.05 -5.84
C ALA A 132 0.49 13.71 -6.15
N ARG A 133 0.29 12.70 -5.30
CA ARG A 133 0.74 11.31 -5.53
C ARG A 133 0.07 10.70 -6.75
N LEU A 134 -1.26 10.81 -6.84
CA LEU A 134 -2.02 10.34 -8.01
C LEU A 134 -1.60 11.09 -9.28
N LYS A 135 -1.30 12.39 -9.19
CA LYS A 135 -0.82 13.19 -10.32
C LYS A 135 0.59 12.77 -10.73
N ARG A 136 1.54 12.62 -9.79
CA ARG A 136 2.89 12.08 -10.08
C ARG A 136 2.82 10.68 -10.67
N GLU A 137 2.01 9.78 -10.11
CA GLU A 137 1.82 8.42 -10.63
C GLU A 137 1.26 8.45 -12.05
N LYS A 138 0.25 9.29 -12.30
CA LYS A 138 -0.33 9.51 -13.63
C LYS A 138 0.65 10.16 -14.60
N ASP A 139 1.47 11.11 -14.15
CA ASP A 139 2.49 11.77 -14.96
C ASP A 139 3.61 10.79 -15.33
N LEU A 140 4.02 9.93 -14.40
CA LEU A 140 4.96 8.82 -14.64
C LEU A 140 4.38 7.76 -15.59
N GLU A 141 3.11 7.39 -15.45
CA GLU A 141 2.41 6.54 -16.42
C GLU A 141 2.32 7.20 -17.80
N ASN A 142 2.14 8.53 -17.84
CA ASN A 142 2.12 9.32 -19.07
C ASN A 142 3.53 9.49 -19.71
N LEU A 143 4.63 9.30 -18.95
CA LEU A 143 5.98 9.27 -19.52
C LEU A 143 6.15 8.08 -20.47
N VAL A 144 5.48 6.96 -20.20
CA VAL A 144 5.50 5.75 -21.02
C VAL A 144 4.23 5.67 -21.86
N ARG A 145 4.20 6.46 -22.96
CA ARG A 145 3.08 6.49 -23.93
C ARG A 145 2.96 5.19 -24.75
N SER A 146 3.98 4.35 -24.73
CA SER A 146 4.03 3.05 -25.39
C SER A 146 3.83 1.91 -24.40
N LYS A 147 2.76 1.13 -24.55
CA LYS A 147 2.46 -0.04 -23.72
C LYS A 147 2.70 -1.31 -24.51
N ASP A 148 3.42 -2.24 -23.90
CA ASP A 148 3.75 -3.53 -24.48
C ASP A 148 3.07 -4.65 -23.72
N GLU A 149 2.54 -5.62 -24.45
CA GLU A 149 2.02 -6.87 -23.91
C GLU A 149 2.64 -8.02 -24.71
N VAL A 150 3.45 -8.83 -24.03
CA VAL A 150 4.10 -10.00 -24.60
C VAL A 150 3.62 -11.23 -23.85
N GLN A 151 3.09 -12.21 -24.59
CA GLN A 151 2.66 -13.48 -24.05
C GLN A 151 3.35 -14.63 -24.77
N LEU A 152 3.99 -15.51 -24.00
CA LEU A 152 4.77 -16.66 -24.45
C LEU A 152 4.19 -17.94 -23.87
N ALA A 153 3.31 -18.61 -24.61
CA ALA A 153 2.71 -19.87 -24.18
C ALA A 153 3.64 -21.05 -24.47
N LEU A 154 4.14 -21.67 -23.41
CA LEU A 154 5.04 -22.81 -23.45
C LEU A 154 4.27 -24.08 -23.12
N ASP A 155 4.24 -25.04 -24.04
CA ASP A 155 3.75 -26.38 -23.80
C ASP A 155 4.90 -27.27 -23.35
N VAL A 156 4.79 -27.75 -22.11
CA VAL A 156 5.80 -28.55 -21.41
C VAL A 156 5.27 -29.97 -21.15
N THR A 157 4.08 -30.31 -21.66
CA THR A 157 3.43 -31.61 -21.44
C THR A 157 4.34 -32.79 -21.81
N GLN A 158 5.03 -32.70 -22.96
CA GLN A 158 5.98 -33.73 -23.42
C GLN A 158 7.27 -33.84 -22.59
N ILE A 159 7.62 -32.79 -21.84
CA ILE A 159 8.77 -32.83 -20.92
C ILE A 159 8.40 -33.67 -19.70
N LEU A 160 7.16 -33.55 -19.24
CA LEU A 160 6.64 -34.22 -18.04
C LEU A 160 6.16 -35.66 -18.32
N ASP A 161 5.79 -35.98 -19.56
CA ASP A 161 5.38 -37.33 -19.94
C ASP A 161 6.51 -38.35 -19.66
N PRO A 162 6.30 -39.32 -18.75
CA PRO A 162 7.29 -40.36 -18.43
C PRO A 162 7.46 -41.38 -19.56
N TYR A 163 6.52 -41.47 -20.51
CA TYR A 163 6.58 -42.43 -21.60
C TYR A 163 7.45 -41.90 -22.74
N GLU A 164 8.52 -42.63 -23.07
CA GLU A 164 9.22 -42.45 -24.34
C GLU A 164 8.89 -43.63 -25.26
N PRO A 165 8.26 -43.40 -26.43
CA PRO A 165 7.99 -44.50 -27.34
C PRO A 165 9.30 -45.14 -27.81
N PRO A 166 9.36 -46.48 -27.91
CA PRO A 166 10.53 -47.17 -28.45
C PRO A 166 10.77 -46.73 -29.90
N VAL A 167 12.03 -46.43 -30.22
CA VAL A 167 12.44 -46.13 -31.60
C VAL A 167 12.47 -47.45 -32.35
N PHE A 168 11.69 -47.60 -33.42
CA PHE A 168 11.74 -48.79 -34.28
C PHE A 168 12.61 -48.50 -35.50
N ASN A 169 13.46 -49.46 -35.87
CA ASN A 169 14.21 -49.40 -37.12
C ASN A 169 13.27 -49.67 -38.32
N THR A 170 13.75 -49.46 -39.54
CA THR A 170 13.01 -49.65 -40.81
C THR A 170 12.37 -51.03 -40.98
N PHE A 171 12.84 -52.04 -40.22
CA PHE A 171 12.33 -53.41 -40.21
C PHE A 171 11.38 -53.73 -39.03
N GLY A 172 10.90 -52.73 -38.29
CA GLY A 172 9.98 -52.91 -37.16
C GLY A 172 10.60 -53.52 -35.90
N GLN A 173 11.92 -53.68 -35.85
CA GLN A 173 12.64 -54.12 -34.66
C GLN A 173 12.93 -52.93 -33.74
N PRO A 174 12.92 -53.10 -32.39
CA PRO A 174 13.34 -52.04 -31.48
C PRO A 174 14.79 -51.66 -31.77
N GLY A 175 15.01 -50.40 -32.15
CA GLY A 175 16.32 -49.83 -32.44
C GLY A 175 17.17 -49.69 -31.18
N MET A 176 18.49 -49.59 -31.37
CA MET A 176 19.44 -49.35 -30.28
C MET A 176 19.06 -48.08 -29.50
N THR A 177 18.97 -48.19 -28.18
CA THR A 177 18.71 -47.06 -27.28
C THR A 177 19.90 -46.08 -27.32
N ILE A 178 19.73 -44.98 -28.03
CA ILE A 178 20.69 -43.87 -28.01
C ILE A 178 20.75 -43.34 -26.58
N LYS A 179 21.95 -43.32 -25.96
CA LYS A 179 22.16 -42.68 -24.65
C LYS A 179 21.88 -41.19 -24.75
N LYS A 180 20.64 -40.80 -24.46
CA LYS A 180 20.21 -39.40 -24.40
C LYS A 180 20.85 -38.70 -23.20
N SER A 181 21.26 -37.46 -23.37
CA SER A 181 21.71 -36.59 -22.27
C SER A 181 20.60 -36.44 -21.22
N ARG A 182 20.96 -36.25 -19.94
CA ARG A 182 20.00 -36.01 -18.84
C ARG A 182 19.05 -34.84 -19.10
N PHE A 183 19.45 -33.91 -19.97
CA PHE A 183 18.67 -32.73 -20.34
C PHE A 183 17.90 -32.86 -21.67
N HIS A 184 17.94 -34.02 -22.35
CA HIS A 184 17.24 -34.21 -23.63
C HIS A 184 15.71 -34.05 -23.51
N ARG A 185 15.13 -34.25 -22.32
CA ARG A 185 13.70 -34.01 -22.11
C ARG A 185 13.35 -32.51 -22.15
N LEU A 186 14.27 -31.63 -21.75
CA LEU A 186 14.05 -30.18 -21.77
C LEU A 186 13.92 -29.63 -23.20
N THR A 187 14.44 -30.33 -24.21
CA THR A 187 14.33 -29.91 -25.61
C THR A 187 12.99 -30.27 -26.25
N LYS A 188 12.09 -30.98 -25.53
CA LYS A 188 10.76 -31.35 -26.03
C LYS A 188 9.70 -30.27 -25.81
N GLY A 189 10.01 -29.22 -25.06
CA GLY A 189 9.10 -28.10 -24.86
C GLY A 189 8.84 -27.36 -26.17
N GLN A 190 7.58 -27.00 -26.42
CA GLN A 190 7.17 -26.30 -27.63
C GLN A 190 6.57 -24.93 -27.31
N LEU A 191 6.87 -23.93 -28.13
CA LEU A 191 6.20 -22.65 -28.08
C LEU A 191 4.86 -22.78 -28.82
N GLN A 192 3.76 -22.90 -28.08
CA GLN A 192 2.42 -23.07 -28.65
C GLN A 192 1.90 -21.75 -29.23
N GLN A 193 2.15 -20.64 -28.53
CA GLN A 193 1.68 -19.32 -28.94
C GLN A 193 2.67 -18.21 -28.55
N LEU A 194 2.97 -17.33 -29.50
CA LEU A 194 3.54 -16.01 -29.26
C LEU A 194 2.46 -14.96 -29.54
N TYR A 195 2.18 -14.11 -28.56
CA TYR A 195 1.31 -12.94 -28.74
C TYR A 195 2.08 -11.68 -28.34
N LEU A 196 2.09 -10.70 -29.22
CA LEU A 196 2.74 -9.41 -28.97
C LEU A 196 1.76 -8.31 -29.34
N ARG A 197 1.58 -7.35 -28.44
CA ARG A 197 0.78 -6.16 -28.69
C ARG A 197 1.55 -4.93 -28.24
N HIS A 198 1.78 -4.01 -29.17
CA HIS A 198 2.37 -2.71 -28.91
C HIS A 198 1.30 -1.65 -29.09
N THR A 199 1.13 -0.76 -28.11
CA THR A 199 0.10 0.29 -28.13
C THR A 199 0.72 1.65 -27.88
N PHE A 200 0.48 2.60 -28.77
CA PHE A 200 0.90 3.98 -28.64
C PHE A 200 -0.34 4.88 -28.44
N GLU A 201 -0.34 5.71 -27.40
CA GLU A 201 -1.40 6.67 -27.11
C GLU A 201 -0.89 8.11 -27.31
N SER A 202 -1.65 8.92 -28.04
CA SER A 202 -1.38 10.33 -28.28
C SER A 202 -2.62 11.18 -28.01
N GLU A 203 -2.43 12.29 -27.32
CA GLU A 203 -3.50 13.27 -27.11
C GLU A 203 -3.63 14.13 -28.38
N LEU A 204 -4.79 14.08 -29.02
CA LEU A 204 -5.10 14.89 -30.22
C LEU A 204 -5.77 16.21 -29.84
N GLY A 205 -6.31 16.30 -28.62
CA GLY A 205 -6.91 17.49 -28.02
C GLY A 205 -7.33 17.22 -26.57
N PRO A 206 -7.94 18.21 -25.89
CA PRO A 206 -8.28 18.09 -24.47
C PRO A 206 -9.34 17.01 -24.16
N GLN A 207 -10.16 16.66 -25.15
CA GLN A 207 -11.24 15.67 -25.04
C GLN A 207 -11.05 14.47 -25.98
N THR A 208 -9.98 14.45 -26.79
CA THR A 208 -9.78 13.44 -27.85
C THR A 208 -8.41 12.81 -27.74
N ARG A 209 -8.37 11.48 -27.77
CA ARG A 209 -7.14 10.68 -27.77
C ARG A 209 -7.12 9.73 -28.95
N GLY A 210 -6.02 9.72 -29.66
CA GLY A 210 -5.71 8.73 -30.69
C GLY A 210 -4.87 7.61 -30.09
N ILE A 211 -5.24 6.36 -30.35
CA ILE A 211 -4.51 5.19 -29.91
C ILE A 211 -4.23 4.35 -31.15
N VAL A 212 -2.97 3.99 -31.37
CA VAL A 212 -2.54 3.09 -32.44
C VAL A 212 -2.00 1.83 -31.79
N SER A 213 -2.61 0.68 -32.06
CA SER A 213 -2.15 -0.61 -31.55
C SER A 213 -1.74 -1.53 -32.69
N CYS A 214 -0.58 -2.16 -32.59
CA CYS A 214 -0.20 -3.29 -33.41
C CYS A 214 -0.36 -4.56 -32.58
N SER A 215 -1.01 -5.59 -33.11
CA SER A 215 -1.04 -6.91 -32.49
C SER A 215 -0.53 -7.95 -33.47
N MET A 216 0.26 -8.89 -32.97
CA MET A 216 0.79 -10.03 -33.69
C MET A 216 0.54 -11.28 -32.87
N VAL A 217 0.03 -12.31 -33.53
CA VAL A 217 -0.20 -13.62 -32.93
C VAL A 217 0.41 -14.68 -33.84
N SER A 218 1.27 -15.52 -33.30
CA SER A 218 1.74 -16.75 -33.93
C SER A 218 1.30 -17.93 -33.09
N ARG A 219 0.59 -18.88 -33.69
CA ARG A 219 0.13 -20.12 -33.06
C ARG A 219 0.52 -21.30 -33.94
N ASN A 220 1.26 -22.25 -33.39
CA ASN A 220 1.66 -23.48 -34.09
C ASN A 220 2.24 -23.23 -35.50
N GLY A 221 3.10 -22.21 -35.63
CA GLY A 221 3.75 -21.86 -36.90
C GLY A 221 2.91 -21.01 -37.87
N MET A 222 1.62 -20.80 -37.60
CA MET A 222 0.78 -19.86 -38.35
C MET A 222 0.70 -18.52 -37.63
N GLY A 223 1.16 -17.46 -38.31
CA GLY A 223 1.18 -16.10 -37.77
C GLY A 223 0.26 -15.15 -38.50
N GLY A 224 -0.33 -14.21 -37.77
CA GLY A 224 -1.09 -13.10 -38.30
C GLY A 224 -0.87 -11.84 -37.47
N GLY A 225 -0.89 -10.68 -38.13
CA GLY A 225 -0.78 -9.39 -37.47
C GLY A 225 -1.92 -8.47 -37.91
N ASN A 226 -2.32 -7.56 -37.03
CA ASN A 226 -3.29 -6.52 -37.35
C ASN A 226 -2.85 -5.18 -36.77
N LEU A 227 -3.26 -4.10 -37.43
CA LEU A 227 -3.05 -2.73 -36.99
C LEU A 227 -4.42 -2.13 -36.66
N LEU A 228 -4.58 -1.62 -35.45
CA LEU A 228 -5.81 -1.05 -34.92
C LEU A 228 -5.62 0.44 -34.71
N GLY A 229 -6.48 1.24 -35.33
CA GLY A 229 -6.60 2.66 -35.05
C GLY A 229 -7.83 2.90 -34.18
N THR A 230 -7.64 3.53 -33.03
CA THR A 230 -8.71 3.84 -32.07
C THR A 230 -8.75 5.33 -31.80
N ILE A 231 -9.95 5.91 -31.87
CA ILE A 231 -10.20 7.29 -31.46
C ILE A 231 -11.11 7.23 -30.24
N ARG A 232 -10.63 7.74 -29.10
CA ARG A 232 -11.41 7.92 -27.89
C ARG A 232 -11.77 9.40 -27.75
N HIS A 233 -13.05 9.70 -27.62
CA HIS A 233 -13.54 11.07 -27.49
C HIS A 233 -14.54 11.19 -26.33
N THR A 234 -14.32 12.18 -25.48
CA THR A 234 -15.18 12.50 -24.33
C THR A 234 -16.09 13.66 -24.70
N PHE A 235 -17.30 13.36 -25.16
CA PHE A 235 -18.30 14.37 -25.57
C PHE A 235 -18.80 15.19 -24.38
N THR A 236 -19.07 14.51 -23.26
CA THR A 236 -19.44 15.15 -21.99
C THR A 236 -18.76 14.39 -20.85
N PRO A 237 -18.64 14.98 -19.64
CA PRO A 237 -18.11 14.23 -18.48
C PRO A 237 -18.87 12.94 -18.16
N LYS A 238 -20.12 12.82 -18.64
CA LYS A 238 -20.97 11.63 -18.50
C LYS A 238 -20.92 10.69 -19.70
N MET A 239 -20.46 11.14 -20.87
CA MET A 239 -20.50 10.38 -22.12
C MET A 239 -19.14 10.34 -22.81
N THR A 240 -18.58 9.14 -22.92
CA THR A 240 -17.33 8.89 -23.65
C THR A 240 -17.58 7.85 -24.73
N ALA A 241 -17.03 8.04 -25.92
CA ALA A 241 -17.07 7.03 -26.98
C ALA A 241 -15.66 6.66 -27.43
N GLU A 242 -15.50 5.42 -27.87
CA GLU A 242 -14.28 4.87 -28.41
C GLU A 242 -14.59 4.12 -29.70
N ALA A 243 -14.08 4.60 -30.83
CA ALA A 243 -14.24 3.96 -32.13
C ALA A 243 -12.90 3.34 -32.54
N THR A 244 -12.88 2.03 -32.77
CA THR A 244 -11.71 1.25 -33.17
C THR A 244 -11.94 0.62 -34.53
N ALA A 245 -11.04 0.85 -35.47
CA ALA A 245 -11.03 0.24 -36.79
C ALA A 245 -9.76 -0.59 -36.98
N THR A 246 -9.91 -1.80 -37.50
CA THR A 246 -8.78 -2.63 -37.92
C THR A 246 -8.43 -2.31 -39.38
N LEU A 247 -7.16 -2.04 -39.66
CA LEU A 247 -6.69 -1.59 -40.96
C LEU A 247 -6.38 -2.78 -41.90
N LEU A 248 -5.90 -3.90 -41.35
CA LEU A 248 -5.59 -5.12 -42.11
C LEU A 248 -6.75 -6.11 -42.08
N ARG A 249 -6.74 -7.11 -42.98
CA ARG A 249 -7.78 -8.14 -43.01
C ARG A 249 -7.65 -9.10 -41.81
N PRO A 250 -8.77 -9.51 -41.19
CA PRO A 250 -10.15 -9.09 -41.44
C PRO A 250 -10.42 -7.65 -40.95
N ARG A 251 -11.14 -6.86 -41.75
CA ARG A 251 -11.50 -5.47 -41.44
C ARG A 251 -12.82 -5.43 -40.67
N GLY A 252 -12.78 -4.97 -39.43
CA GLY A 252 -13.94 -4.69 -38.60
C GLY A 252 -13.91 -3.30 -37.97
N LEU A 253 -15.09 -2.87 -37.52
CA LEU A 253 -15.30 -1.63 -36.80
C LEU A 253 -15.94 -1.97 -35.45
N THR A 254 -15.37 -1.43 -34.37
CA THR A 254 -15.93 -1.55 -33.01
C THR A 254 -16.14 -0.16 -32.45
N VAL A 255 -17.37 0.17 -32.08
CA VAL A 255 -17.71 1.40 -31.38
C VAL A 255 -18.18 1.05 -29.98
N LYS A 256 -17.53 1.61 -28.97
CA LYS A 256 -17.91 1.49 -27.56
C LYS A 256 -18.36 2.85 -27.08
N THR A 257 -19.49 2.93 -26.40
CA THR A 257 -19.96 4.13 -25.72
C THR A 257 -20.18 3.83 -24.25
N PHE A 258 -19.70 4.73 -23.40
CA PHE A 258 -19.90 4.73 -21.97
C PHE A 258 -20.77 5.93 -21.63
N TYR A 259 -21.89 5.69 -20.97
CA TYR A 259 -22.83 6.72 -20.55
C TYR A 259 -23.20 6.58 -19.07
N SER A 260 -22.82 7.55 -18.26
CA SER A 260 -23.27 7.67 -16.87
C SER A 260 -24.66 8.32 -16.85
N MET A 261 -25.69 7.50 -16.59
CA MET A 261 -27.07 7.96 -16.50
C MET A 261 -27.30 8.76 -15.21
N SER A 262 -26.73 8.31 -14.09
CA SER A 262 -26.79 8.95 -12.77
C SER A 262 -25.49 8.70 -11.99
N SER A 263 -25.40 9.19 -10.74
CA SER A 263 -24.28 8.89 -9.83
C SER A 263 -24.11 7.41 -9.54
N ASP A 264 -25.20 6.64 -9.62
CA ASP A 264 -25.24 5.23 -9.25
C ASP A 264 -25.54 4.31 -10.43
N SER A 265 -25.92 4.84 -11.61
CA SER A 265 -26.31 4.06 -12.77
C SER A 265 -25.46 4.41 -14.00
N PHE A 266 -25.07 3.38 -14.75
CA PHE A 266 -24.34 3.51 -16.00
C PHE A 266 -24.89 2.58 -17.08
N CYS A 267 -24.60 2.93 -18.32
CA CYS A 267 -24.95 2.17 -19.50
C CYS A 267 -23.76 2.15 -20.45
N ASN A 268 -23.34 0.96 -20.87
CA ASN A 268 -22.29 0.75 -21.84
C ASN A 268 -22.88 0.08 -23.08
N THR A 269 -22.64 0.65 -24.25
CA THR A 269 -23.06 0.04 -25.52
C THR A 269 -21.83 -0.27 -26.35
N THR A 270 -21.68 -1.51 -26.80
CA THR A 270 -20.66 -1.92 -27.76
C THR A 270 -21.35 -2.38 -29.04
N VAL A 271 -20.97 -1.76 -30.16
CA VAL A 271 -21.41 -2.10 -31.51
C VAL A 271 -20.20 -2.65 -32.25
N GLN A 272 -20.24 -3.91 -32.66
CA GLN A 272 -19.12 -4.57 -33.36
C GLN A 272 -19.56 -5.09 -34.73
N ALA A 273 -19.06 -4.47 -35.79
CA ALA A 273 -19.18 -4.96 -37.16
C ALA A 273 -17.92 -5.75 -37.52
N LYS A 274 -18.04 -7.09 -37.59
CA LYS A 274 -16.94 -7.99 -38.02
C LYS A 274 -16.76 -7.96 -39.55
N THR A 275 -17.84 -7.71 -40.28
CA THR A 275 -17.90 -7.58 -41.74
C THR A 275 -18.93 -6.52 -42.12
N LEU A 276 -18.93 -6.07 -43.39
CA LEU A 276 -19.98 -5.19 -43.93
C LEU A 276 -21.22 -5.97 -44.42
N TYR A 277 -21.08 -7.29 -44.61
CA TYR A 277 -22.12 -8.15 -45.18
C TYR A 277 -23.10 -8.73 -44.13
N ALA A 278 -22.84 -8.48 -42.84
CA ALA A 278 -23.71 -8.87 -41.75
C ALA A 278 -23.98 -7.66 -40.84
N PRO A 279 -25.15 -7.62 -40.19
CA PRO A 279 -25.43 -6.56 -39.23
C PRO A 279 -24.48 -6.62 -38.04
N PRO A 280 -24.23 -5.47 -37.37
CA PRO A 280 -23.33 -5.42 -36.24
C PRO A 280 -23.90 -6.13 -35.01
N ILE A 281 -23.01 -6.72 -34.22
CA ILE A 281 -23.34 -7.28 -32.91
C ILE A 281 -23.50 -6.12 -31.93
N LEU A 282 -24.64 -6.08 -31.25
CA LEU A 282 -24.93 -5.10 -30.22
C LEU A 282 -24.79 -5.75 -28.85
N THR A 283 -23.99 -5.16 -27.98
CA THR A 283 -23.87 -5.53 -26.56
C THR A 283 -24.25 -4.32 -25.72
N LEU A 284 -25.31 -4.44 -24.93
CA LEU A 284 -25.81 -3.40 -24.06
C LEU A 284 -25.65 -3.85 -22.60
N THR A 285 -24.82 -3.17 -21.83
CA THR A 285 -24.63 -3.41 -20.40
C THR A 285 -25.19 -2.26 -19.61
N THR A 286 -26.24 -2.50 -18.83
CA THR A 286 -26.82 -1.52 -17.91
C THR A 286 -26.55 -1.95 -16.49
N GLY A 287 -25.95 -1.07 -15.68
CA GLY A 287 -25.60 -1.36 -14.30
C GLY A 287 -26.07 -0.28 -13.34
N ARG A 288 -26.31 -0.69 -12.10
CA ARG A 288 -26.66 0.19 -10.99
C ARG A 288 -26.01 -0.28 -9.69
N ARG A 289 -25.52 0.68 -8.91
CA ARG A 289 -25.09 0.47 -7.52
C ARG A 289 -26.30 0.09 -6.67
N LEU A 290 -26.34 -1.15 -6.19
CA LEU A 290 -27.42 -1.68 -5.36
C LEU A 290 -27.20 -1.34 -3.88
N PHE A 291 -25.93 -1.38 -3.45
CA PHE A 291 -25.50 -1.07 -2.09
C PHE A 291 -24.22 -0.23 -2.12
N LYS A 292 -23.82 0.35 -0.97
CA LYS A 292 -22.56 1.11 -0.88
C LYS A 292 -21.35 0.33 -1.39
N THR A 293 -21.36 -0.99 -1.26
CA THR A 293 -20.24 -1.85 -1.64
C THR A 293 -20.48 -2.70 -2.88
N THR A 294 -21.70 -2.71 -3.44
CA THR A 294 -22.11 -3.71 -4.45
C THR A 294 -22.86 -3.05 -5.60
N THR A 295 -22.47 -3.42 -6.81
CA THR A 295 -23.04 -2.98 -8.07
C THR A 295 -23.55 -4.19 -8.83
N GLY A 296 -24.80 -4.14 -9.26
CA GLY A 296 -25.38 -5.12 -10.17
C GLY A 296 -25.37 -4.61 -11.59
N TYR A 297 -25.17 -5.49 -12.56
CA TYR A 297 -25.26 -5.16 -13.97
C TYR A 297 -25.94 -6.27 -14.76
N VAL A 298 -26.60 -5.87 -15.85
CA VAL A 298 -27.21 -6.77 -16.82
C VAL A 298 -26.60 -6.48 -18.17
N THR A 299 -26.09 -7.49 -18.84
CA THR A 299 -25.54 -7.40 -20.19
C THR A 299 -26.41 -8.19 -21.15
N TYR A 300 -26.98 -7.53 -22.15
CA TYR A 300 -27.64 -8.17 -23.27
C TYR A 300 -26.72 -8.15 -24.49
N ARG A 301 -26.54 -9.31 -25.14
CA ARG A 301 -25.77 -9.45 -26.36
C ARG A 301 -26.65 -10.06 -27.44
N THR A 302 -26.76 -9.42 -28.60
CA THR A 302 -27.61 -9.90 -29.71
C THR A 302 -27.10 -11.18 -30.35
N GLY A 303 -25.78 -11.42 -30.31
CA GLY A 303 -25.12 -12.41 -31.17
C GLY A 303 -25.15 -11.98 -32.64
N ASP A 304 -24.85 -12.92 -33.54
CA ASP A 304 -24.99 -12.77 -34.98
C ASP A 304 -26.47 -12.96 -35.36
N TRP A 305 -27.02 -11.97 -36.05
CA TRP A 305 -28.40 -11.92 -36.51
C TRP A 305 -28.44 -11.51 -37.98
N HIS A 306 -29.59 -11.62 -38.63
CA HIS A 306 -29.77 -11.19 -40.00
C HIS A 306 -31.03 -10.33 -40.13
N LEU A 307 -31.07 -9.47 -41.15
CA LEU A 307 -32.24 -8.67 -41.49
C LEU A 307 -32.55 -8.89 -42.97
N GLY A 308 -33.56 -9.71 -43.24
CA GLY A 308 -33.80 -10.21 -44.60
C GLY A 308 -32.60 -11.01 -45.10
N GLU A 309 -32.09 -10.68 -46.28
CA GLU A 309 -30.91 -11.29 -46.90
C GLU A 309 -29.58 -10.80 -46.29
N TRP A 310 -29.58 -9.66 -45.59
CA TRP A 310 -28.36 -9.10 -45.00
C TRP A 310 -27.91 -9.92 -43.79
N GLY A 311 -26.79 -10.63 -43.93
CA GLY A 311 -26.19 -11.46 -42.89
C GLY A 311 -26.76 -12.87 -42.77
N LEU A 312 -27.63 -13.32 -43.69
CA LEU A 312 -28.29 -14.65 -43.63
C LEU A 312 -27.27 -15.80 -43.60
N ASP A 313 -26.26 -15.75 -44.47
CA ASP A 313 -25.20 -16.77 -44.56
C ASP A 313 -24.30 -16.77 -43.31
N VAL A 314 -24.02 -15.59 -42.76
CA VAL A 314 -23.16 -15.44 -41.58
C VAL A 314 -23.90 -15.89 -40.32
N ALA A 315 -25.17 -15.49 -40.15
CA ALA A 315 -25.97 -15.81 -38.98
C ALA A 315 -26.37 -17.29 -38.90
N SER A 316 -26.55 -17.95 -40.05
CA SER A 316 -26.88 -19.38 -40.13
C SER A 316 -25.70 -20.28 -39.77
N GLN A 317 -24.47 -19.87 -40.11
CA GLN A 317 -23.24 -20.63 -39.84
C GLN A 317 -22.59 -20.28 -38.48
N SER A 318 -22.99 -19.17 -37.86
CA SER A 318 -22.36 -18.70 -36.62
C SER A 318 -22.86 -19.41 -35.37
N MET A 319 -21.91 -19.72 -34.46
CA MET A 319 -22.17 -20.18 -33.10
C MET A 319 -22.40 -19.03 -32.09
N ASP A 320 -22.16 -17.79 -32.51
CA ASP A 320 -22.28 -16.60 -31.66
C ASP A 320 -23.76 -16.18 -31.61
N LYS A 321 -24.56 -16.76 -30.70
CA LYS A 321 -26.01 -16.48 -30.56
C LYS A 321 -26.31 -15.50 -29.42
N SER A 322 -27.56 -15.06 -29.31
CA SER A 322 -28.00 -14.12 -28.28
C SER A 322 -27.79 -14.68 -26.87
N SER A 323 -27.40 -13.80 -25.95
CA SER A 323 -27.20 -14.13 -24.54
C SER A 323 -27.52 -12.97 -23.62
N VAL A 324 -27.94 -13.29 -22.39
CA VAL A 324 -28.13 -12.35 -21.29
C VAL A 324 -27.20 -12.75 -20.15
N ALA A 325 -26.47 -11.80 -19.60
CA ALA A 325 -25.68 -11.99 -18.39
C ALA A 325 -26.18 -11.10 -17.26
N LEU A 326 -26.22 -11.67 -16.06
CA LEU A 326 -26.51 -11.00 -14.80
C LEU A 326 -25.24 -11.05 -13.96
N GLY A 327 -24.72 -9.89 -13.59
CA GLY A 327 -23.48 -9.76 -12.84
C GLY A 327 -23.64 -8.95 -11.56
N LEU A 328 -22.87 -9.32 -10.54
CA LEU A 328 -22.70 -8.62 -9.29
C LEU A 328 -21.21 -8.42 -9.06
N ALA A 329 -20.78 -7.19 -8.82
CA ALA A 329 -19.41 -6.87 -8.46
C ALA A 329 -19.39 -5.92 -7.27
N GLY A 330 -18.42 -6.08 -6.38
CA GLY A 330 -18.33 -5.24 -5.20
C GLY A 330 -17.01 -5.35 -4.45
N SER A 331 -16.88 -4.53 -3.42
CA SER A 331 -15.78 -4.62 -2.46
C SER A 331 -16.28 -5.04 -1.09
N THR A 332 -15.44 -5.70 -0.30
CA THR A 332 -15.75 -6.05 1.09
C THR A 332 -15.49 -4.84 2.00
N ASN A 333 -16.03 -4.89 3.22
CA ASN A 333 -15.87 -3.83 4.20
C ASN A 333 -14.36 -3.51 4.45
N LYS A 334 -14.02 -2.22 4.55
CA LYS A 334 -12.63 -1.70 4.67
C LYS A 334 -11.70 -1.96 3.47
N ASP A 335 -12.20 -2.15 2.24
CA ASP A 335 -11.40 -2.36 1.02
C ASP A 335 -10.40 -3.53 1.12
N ARG A 336 -10.71 -4.53 1.97
CA ARG A 336 -9.87 -5.73 2.15
C ARG A 336 -9.99 -6.74 1.01
N GLY A 337 -11.01 -6.63 0.16
CA GLY A 337 -11.16 -7.54 -0.97
C GLY A 337 -12.23 -7.09 -1.95
N ASN A 338 -12.17 -7.65 -3.16
CA ASN A 338 -13.11 -7.41 -4.25
C ASN A 338 -13.71 -8.75 -4.68
N PHE A 339 -14.99 -8.76 -5.02
CA PHE A 339 -15.64 -9.94 -5.59
C PHE A 339 -16.35 -9.58 -6.88
N SER A 340 -16.45 -10.55 -7.79
CA SER A 340 -17.45 -10.50 -8.85
C SER A 340 -18.06 -11.88 -9.08
N CYS A 341 -19.31 -11.90 -9.51
CA CYS A 341 -20.06 -13.09 -9.84
C CYS A 341 -20.92 -12.78 -11.05
N GLU A 342 -20.88 -13.64 -12.07
CA GLU A 342 -21.59 -13.45 -13.32
C GLU A 342 -22.27 -14.76 -13.72
N LEU A 343 -23.57 -14.67 -14.02
CA LEU A 343 -24.37 -15.74 -14.60
C LEU A 343 -24.82 -15.30 -15.99
N GLN A 344 -24.27 -15.94 -17.02
CA GLN A 344 -24.70 -15.79 -18.40
C GLN A 344 -25.57 -16.97 -18.82
N THR A 345 -26.74 -16.67 -19.35
CA THR A 345 -27.59 -17.63 -20.07
C THR A 345 -27.61 -17.24 -21.54
N GLY A 346 -27.37 -18.22 -22.41
CA GLY A 346 -27.31 -18.00 -23.85
C GLY A 346 -27.79 -19.23 -24.59
N ILE A 347 -28.25 -19.01 -25.84
CA ILE A 347 -28.79 -20.09 -26.69
C ILE A 347 -27.75 -21.18 -26.95
N VAL A 348 -26.47 -20.79 -27.07
CA VAL A 348 -25.36 -21.72 -27.36
C VAL A 348 -24.45 -21.92 -26.15
N ALA A 349 -24.12 -20.85 -25.43
CA ALA A 349 -23.22 -20.90 -24.29
C ALA A 349 -23.87 -20.26 -23.05
N SER A 350 -23.95 -21.04 -21.97
CA SER A 350 -24.27 -20.56 -20.64
C SER A 350 -23.04 -20.71 -19.75
N HIS A 351 -22.76 -19.72 -18.91
CA HIS A 351 -21.64 -19.79 -17.96
C HIS A 351 -21.98 -19.15 -16.63
N LEU A 352 -21.37 -19.68 -15.57
CA LEU A 352 -21.35 -19.14 -14.23
C LEU A 352 -19.90 -18.89 -13.88
N ALA A 353 -19.53 -17.66 -13.54
CA ALA A 353 -18.19 -17.28 -13.13
C ALA A 353 -18.25 -16.56 -11.79
N ALA A 354 -17.29 -16.82 -10.92
CA ALA A 354 -17.12 -16.09 -9.67
C ALA A 354 -15.63 -15.89 -9.40
N ASP A 355 -15.25 -14.68 -8.98
CA ASP A 355 -13.91 -14.37 -8.55
C ASP A 355 -13.90 -13.55 -7.26
N TYR A 356 -12.88 -13.81 -6.45
CA TYR A 356 -12.65 -13.17 -5.18
C TYR A 356 -11.17 -12.80 -5.07
N THR A 357 -10.90 -11.52 -4.87
CA THR A 357 -9.56 -10.99 -4.61
C THR A 357 -9.48 -10.56 -3.17
N HIS A 358 -8.58 -11.16 -2.40
CA HIS A 358 -8.28 -10.80 -1.02
C HIS A 358 -6.95 -10.05 -0.94
N LYS A 359 -6.93 -8.91 -0.26
CA LYS A 359 -5.71 -8.15 0.03
C LYS A 359 -5.11 -8.68 1.33
N VAL A 360 -4.04 -9.46 1.21
CA VAL A 360 -3.34 -10.05 2.36
C VAL A 360 -2.54 -8.99 3.10
N ASP A 361 -1.85 -8.15 2.34
CA ASP A 361 -1.02 -7.05 2.86
C ASP A 361 -1.00 -5.85 1.88
N ARG A 362 -0.27 -4.77 2.16
CA ARG A 362 -0.12 -3.61 1.28
C ARG A 362 0.37 -3.99 -0.12
N GLN A 363 1.27 -4.98 -0.21
CA GLN A 363 1.91 -5.38 -1.46
C GLN A 363 1.29 -6.61 -2.14
N THR A 364 0.69 -7.53 -1.36
CA THR A 364 0.24 -8.84 -1.86
C THR A 364 -1.28 -8.92 -1.96
N ARG A 365 -1.76 -9.34 -3.14
CA ARG A 365 -3.17 -9.65 -3.40
C ARG A 365 -3.28 -11.07 -3.88
N VAL A 366 -4.23 -11.82 -3.33
CA VAL A 366 -4.53 -13.19 -3.73
C VAL A 366 -5.87 -13.19 -4.44
N ARG A 367 -5.94 -13.83 -5.59
CA ARG A 367 -7.16 -13.98 -6.40
C ARG A 367 -7.51 -15.45 -6.52
N VAL A 368 -8.75 -15.78 -6.23
CA VAL A 368 -9.35 -17.08 -6.48
C VAL A 368 -10.49 -16.86 -7.46
N ALA A 369 -10.54 -17.64 -8.54
CA ALA A 369 -11.63 -17.56 -9.50
C ALA A 369 -12.05 -18.95 -9.98
N GLY A 370 -13.35 -19.15 -10.13
CA GLY A 370 -13.95 -20.36 -10.68
C GLY A 370 -14.90 -19.99 -11.81
N SER A 371 -14.93 -20.82 -12.85
CA SER A 371 -15.93 -20.70 -13.91
C SER A 371 -16.45 -22.08 -14.32
N LEU A 372 -17.74 -22.14 -14.59
CA LEU A 372 -18.45 -23.30 -15.12
C LEU A 372 -19.16 -22.83 -16.38
N SER A 373 -18.89 -23.46 -17.51
CA SER A 373 -19.49 -23.07 -18.78
C SER A 373 -19.83 -24.30 -19.61
N THR A 374 -20.91 -24.21 -20.38
CA THR A 374 -21.35 -25.33 -21.23
C THR A 374 -20.36 -25.63 -22.36
N MET A 375 -19.67 -24.60 -22.89
CA MET A 375 -18.68 -24.75 -23.95
C MET A 375 -17.22 -24.78 -23.46
N GLY A 376 -16.90 -24.02 -22.42
CA GLY A 376 -15.53 -23.92 -21.87
C GLY A 376 -15.29 -24.84 -20.67
N GLY A 377 -16.28 -25.65 -20.27
CA GLY A 377 -16.20 -26.60 -19.17
C GLY A 377 -15.99 -25.96 -17.80
N VAL A 378 -15.30 -26.65 -16.91
CA VAL A 378 -15.06 -26.24 -15.51
C VAL A 378 -13.62 -25.80 -15.36
N THR A 379 -13.40 -24.59 -14.85
CA THR A 379 -12.08 -24.06 -14.57
C THR A 379 -12.01 -23.49 -13.16
N ALA A 380 -10.91 -23.73 -12.46
CA ALA A 380 -10.56 -23.08 -11.20
C ALA A 380 -9.17 -22.47 -11.33
N SER A 381 -8.96 -21.31 -10.72
CA SER A 381 -7.68 -20.63 -10.71
C SER A 381 -7.40 -19.96 -9.37
N VAL A 382 -6.14 -20.00 -8.97
CA VAL A 382 -5.62 -19.34 -7.78
C VAL A 382 -4.35 -18.62 -8.18
N GLY A 383 -4.24 -17.34 -7.85
CA GLY A 383 -3.04 -16.57 -8.13
C GLY A 383 -2.74 -15.53 -7.08
N SER A 384 -1.49 -15.10 -7.04
CA SER A 384 -1.01 -13.99 -6.24
C SER A 384 -0.38 -12.93 -7.15
N ASP A 385 -0.71 -11.67 -6.89
CA ASP A 385 -0.01 -10.51 -7.43
C ASP A 385 0.73 -9.84 -6.26
N HIS A 386 2.05 -9.72 -6.37
CA HIS A 386 2.93 -9.13 -5.39
C HIS A 386 3.64 -7.89 -5.96
N LYS A 387 3.50 -6.76 -5.29
CA LYS A 387 4.14 -5.50 -5.66
C LYS A 387 5.55 -5.44 -5.05
N LEU A 388 6.57 -5.77 -5.84
CA LEU A 388 7.97 -5.78 -5.41
C LEU A 388 8.57 -4.37 -5.25
N SER A 389 8.16 -3.44 -6.11
CA SER A 389 8.64 -2.05 -6.13
C SER A 389 7.51 -1.13 -6.59
N THR A 390 7.70 0.19 -6.48
CA THR A 390 6.80 1.21 -7.01
C THR A 390 6.40 0.92 -8.46
N PHE A 391 7.34 0.37 -9.25
CA PHE A 391 7.17 0.16 -10.69
C PHE A 391 7.03 -1.29 -11.13
N ILE A 392 7.31 -2.28 -10.27
CA ILE A 392 7.37 -3.70 -10.65
C ILE A 392 6.32 -4.49 -9.87
N ARG A 393 5.50 -5.24 -10.61
CA ARG A 393 4.59 -6.25 -10.06
C ARG A 393 4.90 -7.61 -10.63
N LEU A 394 5.02 -8.59 -9.74
CA LEU A 394 5.19 -9.99 -10.08
C LEU A 394 3.90 -10.72 -9.75
N GLY A 395 3.40 -11.52 -10.67
CA GLY A 395 2.21 -12.32 -10.51
C GLY A 395 2.50 -13.78 -10.82
N MET A 396 1.90 -14.67 -10.04
CA MET A 396 1.91 -16.10 -10.30
C MET A 396 0.50 -16.61 -10.16
N SER A 397 0.00 -17.34 -11.14
CA SER A 397 -1.31 -18.00 -11.03
C SER A 397 -1.27 -19.42 -11.55
N MET A 398 -2.04 -20.27 -10.91
CA MET A 398 -2.29 -21.64 -11.32
C MET A 398 -3.74 -21.72 -11.77
N GLU A 399 -3.96 -22.35 -12.93
CA GLU A 399 -5.28 -22.57 -13.52
C GLU A 399 -5.39 -24.06 -13.85
N CYS A 400 -6.49 -24.68 -13.44
CA CYS A 400 -6.80 -26.07 -13.76
C CYS A 400 -8.26 -26.26 -14.12
N GLY A 401 -8.56 -27.24 -14.96
CA GLY A 401 -9.92 -27.51 -15.36
C GLY A 401 -10.06 -28.48 -16.52
N VAL A 402 -11.29 -28.77 -16.89
CA VAL A 402 -11.62 -29.54 -18.09
C VAL A 402 -12.37 -28.59 -19.03
N PRO A 403 -11.89 -28.35 -20.27
CA PRO A 403 -10.77 -29.00 -20.95
C PRO A 403 -9.42 -28.25 -20.83
N THR A 404 -9.29 -27.26 -19.94
CA THR A 404 -8.09 -26.39 -19.87
C THR A 404 -6.82 -27.08 -19.36
N GLY A 405 -6.93 -28.23 -18.71
CA GLY A 405 -5.80 -29.01 -18.21
C GLY A 405 -5.21 -28.41 -16.94
N VAL A 406 -3.87 -28.31 -16.87
CA VAL A 406 -3.13 -27.69 -15.77
C VAL A 406 -2.11 -26.71 -16.34
N THR A 407 -2.25 -25.42 -16.01
CA THR A 407 -1.40 -24.33 -16.49
C THR A 407 -0.92 -23.45 -15.34
N VAL A 408 0.37 -23.12 -15.34
CA VAL A 408 0.95 -22.12 -14.41
C VAL A 408 1.34 -20.89 -15.22
N LYS A 409 0.90 -19.71 -14.78
CA LYS A 409 1.15 -18.43 -15.45
C LYS A 409 2.06 -17.58 -14.58
N PHE A 410 3.18 -17.14 -15.15
CA PHE A 410 4.02 -16.11 -14.57
C PHE A 410 3.74 -14.78 -15.25
N LYS A 411 3.56 -13.73 -14.47
CA LYS A 411 3.28 -12.38 -14.93
C LYS A 411 4.31 -11.42 -14.37
N VAL A 412 4.92 -10.61 -15.23
CA VAL A 412 5.80 -9.52 -14.83
C VAL A 412 5.25 -8.25 -15.47
N SER A 413 4.98 -7.24 -14.65
CA SER A 413 4.51 -5.94 -15.11
C SER A 413 5.47 -4.86 -14.63
N ARG A 414 5.98 -4.04 -15.54
CA ARG A 414 6.84 -2.90 -15.24
C ARG A 414 6.52 -1.71 -16.13
N LEU A 415 6.16 -0.56 -15.55
CA LEU A 415 5.97 0.72 -16.26
C LEU A 415 5.15 0.60 -17.56
N GLY A 416 4.05 -0.14 -17.54
CA GLY A 416 3.19 -0.33 -18.72
C GLY A 416 3.61 -1.43 -19.70
N GLN A 417 4.75 -2.10 -19.46
CA GLN A 417 5.16 -3.34 -20.13
C GLN A 417 4.67 -4.55 -19.34
N ASN A 418 3.98 -5.48 -20.00
CA ASN A 418 3.42 -6.69 -19.41
C ASN A 418 3.98 -7.93 -20.13
N LEU A 419 4.67 -8.79 -19.39
CA LEU A 419 5.13 -10.09 -19.86
C LEU A 419 4.33 -11.19 -19.15
N VAL A 420 3.70 -12.08 -19.91
CA VAL A 420 2.91 -13.21 -19.38
C VAL A 420 3.41 -14.52 -19.99
N ILE A 421 3.84 -15.45 -19.16
CA ILE A 421 4.38 -16.75 -19.60
C ILE A 421 3.48 -17.85 -19.02
N PRO A 422 2.42 -18.27 -19.75
CA PRO A 422 1.69 -19.47 -19.40
C PRO A 422 2.49 -20.72 -19.78
N ILE A 423 2.73 -21.57 -18.80
CA ILE A 423 3.39 -22.87 -18.91
C ILE A 423 2.32 -23.94 -18.74
N ILE A 424 1.99 -24.62 -19.84
CA ILE A 424 1.02 -25.71 -19.87
C ILE A 424 1.75 -26.98 -19.44
N LEU A 425 1.31 -27.56 -18.33
CA LEU A 425 1.90 -28.76 -17.74
C LEU A 425 1.20 -30.03 -18.22
N SER A 426 -0.11 -29.93 -18.45
CA SER A 426 -0.94 -31.03 -18.94
C SER A 426 -2.14 -30.47 -19.70
N SER A 427 -2.53 -31.13 -20.78
CA SER A 427 -3.77 -30.87 -21.53
C SER A 427 -5.01 -31.46 -20.85
N GLU A 428 -4.81 -32.44 -19.96
CA GLU A 428 -5.87 -33.06 -19.17
C GLU A 428 -5.76 -32.64 -17.71
N TRP A 429 -6.89 -32.65 -17.01
CA TRP A 429 -6.89 -32.34 -15.59
C TRP A 429 -6.37 -33.53 -14.76
N ASP A 430 -5.23 -33.35 -14.12
CA ASP A 430 -4.68 -34.27 -13.12
C ASP A 430 -4.53 -33.55 -11.77
N LEU A 431 -5.13 -34.13 -10.73
CA LEU A 431 -5.09 -33.63 -9.36
C LEU A 431 -3.65 -33.64 -8.80
N ARG A 432 -2.82 -34.63 -9.14
CA ARG A 432 -1.45 -34.72 -8.62
C ARG A 432 -0.59 -33.59 -9.17
N LEU A 433 -0.64 -33.39 -10.49
CA LEU A 433 0.03 -32.26 -11.14
C LEU A 433 -0.50 -30.91 -10.65
N THR A 434 -1.81 -30.80 -10.42
CA THR A 434 -2.44 -29.60 -9.84
C THR A 434 -1.86 -29.24 -8.46
N LEU A 435 -1.74 -30.21 -7.56
CA LEU A 435 -1.19 -30.01 -6.22
C LEU A 435 0.31 -29.67 -6.25
N LEU A 436 1.08 -30.33 -7.11
CA LEU A 436 2.51 -30.01 -7.27
C LEU A 436 2.72 -28.62 -7.91
N ALA A 437 1.93 -28.28 -8.92
CA ALA A 437 1.98 -26.99 -9.62
C ALA A 437 1.59 -25.80 -8.73
N THR A 438 0.85 -26.03 -7.65
CA THR A 438 0.54 -25.02 -6.64
C THR A 438 1.56 -25.01 -5.51
N ALA A 439 1.87 -26.16 -4.92
CA ALA A 439 2.73 -26.24 -3.74
C ALA A 439 4.21 -25.92 -4.04
N VAL A 440 4.77 -26.41 -5.15
CA VAL A 440 6.20 -26.23 -5.47
C VAL A 440 6.54 -24.76 -5.73
N PRO A 441 5.83 -24.02 -6.61
CA PRO A 441 6.14 -22.61 -6.84
C PRO A 441 5.87 -21.73 -5.60
N ALA A 442 4.82 -22.03 -4.82
CA ALA A 442 4.53 -21.30 -3.60
C ALA A 442 5.61 -21.52 -2.52
N GLY A 443 6.03 -22.77 -2.31
CA GLY A 443 7.12 -23.09 -1.37
C GLY A 443 8.46 -22.49 -1.81
N LEU A 444 8.76 -22.52 -3.12
CA LEU A 444 9.97 -21.91 -3.67
C LEU A 444 9.94 -20.38 -3.52
N ALA A 445 8.80 -19.73 -3.78
CA ALA A 445 8.64 -18.30 -3.56
C ALA A 445 8.85 -17.92 -2.08
N PHE A 446 8.26 -18.68 -1.15
CA PHE A 446 8.45 -18.48 0.29
C PHE A 446 9.92 -18.65 0.72
N MET A 447 10.58 -19.70 0.21
CA MET A 447 12.00 -19.94 0.48
C MET A 447 12.90 -18.83 -0.07
N ILE A 448 12.64 -18.35 -1.30
CA ILE A 448 13.39 -17.24 -1.88
C ILE A 448 13.18 -15.95 -1.06
N ASP A 449 11.94 -15.69 -0.66
CA ASP A 449 11.61 -14.51 0.11
C ASP A 449 12.32 -14.51 1.46
N HIS A 450 12.22 -15.61 2.22
CA HIS A 450 12.77 -15.72 3.56
C HIS A 450 14.31 -15.84 3.57
N LEU A 451 14.92 -16.53 2.59
CA LEU A 451 16.37 -16.78 2.60
C LEU A 451 17.20 -15.73 1.86
N PHE A 452 16.64 -15.04 0.86
CA PHE A 452 17.41 -14.13 0.01
C PHE A 452 16.86 -12.71 -0.01
N ILE A 453 15.54 -12.53 -0.18
CA ILE A 453 14.95 -11.19 -0.38
C ILE A 453 14.90 -10.43 0.95
N ASN A 454 14.24 -10.98 1.96
CA ASN A 454 14.08 -10.34 3.27
C ASN A 454 15.41 -9.99 3.96
N PRO A 455 16.42 -10.89 4.05
CA PRO A 455 17.68 -10.52 4.70
C PRO A 455 18.42 -9.41 3.93
N LYS A 456 18.43 -9.46 2.59
CA LYS A 456 19.06 -8.41 1.78
C LYS A 456 18.32 -7.08 1.91
N ARG A 457 17.00 -7.11 1.97
CA ARG A 457 16.15 -5.94 2.17
C ARG A 457 16.40 -5.30 3.54
N GLN A 458 16.44 -6.09 4.60
CA GLN A 458 16.79 -5.62 5.94
C GLN A 458 18.19 -5.02 5.99
N GLN A 459 19.17 -5.65 5.32
CA GLN A 459 20.52 -5.07 5.20
C GLN A 459 20.53 -3.73 4.48
N GLN A 460 19.78 -3.59 3.37
CA GLN A 460 19.66 -2.32 2.64
C GLN A 460 19.00 -1.23 3.49
N ILE A 461 17.94 -1.58 4.23
CA ILE A 461 17.26 -0.67 5.14
C ILE A 461 18.24 -0.20 6.24
N GLN A 462 18.96 -1.12 6.87
CA GLN A 462 19.94 -0.79 7.90
C GLN A 462 21.09 0.06 7.37
N GLN A 463 21.59 -0.22 6.16
CA GLN A 463 22.61 0.61 5.51
C GLN A 463 22.10 2.03 5.27
N LYS A 464 20.88 2.17 4.78
CA LYS A 464 20.29 3.49 4.53
C LYS A 464 20.05 4.28 5.82
N ILE A 465 19.58 3.62 6.88
CA ILE A 465 19.47 4.22 8.22
C ILE A 465 20.85 4.70 8.70
N ARG A 466 21.90 3.90 8.54
CA ARG A 466 23.27 4.29 8.91
C ARG A 466 23.77 5.50 8.13
N GLU A 467 23.60 5.50 6.81
CA GLU A 467 23.94 6.65 5.95
C GLU A 467 23.23 7.92 6.41
N LEU A 468 21.93 7.83 6.71
CA LEU A 468 21.15 8.98 7.17
C LEU A 468 21.56 9.46 8.57
N ARG A 469 21.90 8.53 9.48
CA ARG A 469 22.47 8.88 10.80
C ARG A 469 23.81 9.61 10.67
N GLU A 470 24.64 9.20 9.72
CA GLU A 470 25.94 9.85 9.45
C GLU A 470 25.73 11.25 8.84
N GLN A 471 24.83 11.38 7.87
CA GLN A 471 24.50 12.67 7.24
C GLN A 471 23.92 13.69 8.23
N HIS A 472 23.20 13.22 9.25
CA HIS A 472 22.57 14.08 10.26
C HIS A 472 23.27 14.06 11.62
N ALA A 473 24.49 13.51 11.71
CA ALA A 473 25.21 13.32 12.98
C ALA A 473 25.38 14.64 13.76
N ASP A 474 25.68 15.75 13.07
CA ASP A 474 25.88 17.07 13.69
C ASP A 474 24.59 17.59 14.35
N ILE A 475 23.44 17.38 13.71
CA ILE A 475 22.13 17.79 14.25
C ILE A 475 21.80 16.96 15.49
N LEU A 476 22.08 15.66 15.46
CA LEU A 476 21.87 14.75 16.59
C LEU A 476 22.77 15.11 17.77
N ALA A 477 24.03 15.45 17.50
CA ALA A 477 24.96 15.91 18.51
C ALA A 477 24.48 17.23 19.15
N SER A 478 23.98 18.17 18.34
CA SER A 478 23.38 19.42 18.84
C SER A 478 22.19 19.13 19.75
N ARG A 479 21.20 18.33 19.30
CA ARG A 479 20.01 17.97 20.09
C ARG A 479 20.36 17.22 21.38
N LYS A 480 21.37 16.35 21.35
CA LYS A 480 21.88 15.67 22.54
C LYS A 480 22.45 16.65 23.56
N ALA A 481 23.32 17.56 23.13
CA ALA A 481 23.90 18.58 24.01
C ALA A 481 22.81 19.46 24.63
N GLU A 482 21.87 19.89 23.79
CA GLU A 482 20.68 20.66 24.13
C GLU A 482 19.78 20.00 25.18
N ALA A 483 19.56 18.69 25.09
CA ALA A 483 18.78 17.92 26.06
C ALA A 483 19.53 17.76 27.39
N LEU A 484 20.83 17.46 27.34
CA LEU A 484 21.68 17.37 28.53
C LEU A 484 21.74 18.70 29.30
N ASP A 485 21.81 19.81 28.58
CA ASP A 485 21.80 21.14 29.19
C ASP A 485 20.45 21.47 29.83
N ALA A 486 19.32 21.07 29.21
CA ALA A 486 18.01 21.18 29.85
C ALA A 486 17.91 20.31 31.13
N GLN A 487 18.45 19.09 31.11
CA GLN A 487 18.50 18.22 32.31
C GLN A 487 19.30 18.86 33.45
N LYS A 488 20.45 19.48 33.14
CA LYS A 488 21.27 20.21 34.13
C LYS A 488 20.47 21.34 34.80
N LEU A 489 19.70 22.11 34.03
CA LEU A 489 18.88 23.21 34.55
C LEU A 489 17.77 22.72 35.49
N ILE A 490 17.15 21.58 35.16
CA ILE A 490 16.03 21.02 35.93
C ILE A 490 16.51 20.31 37.20
N LYS A 491 17.74 19.75 37.20
CA LYS A 491 18.27 18.83 38.23
C LYS A 491 18.03 19.28 39.67
N ALA A 492 18.44 20.50 40.02
CA ALA A 492 18.29 21.01 41.39
C ALA A 492 16.82 21.13 41.83
N GLY A 493 15.91 21.43 40.89
CA GLY A 493 14.47 21.49 41.14
C GLY A 493 13.86 20.09 41.29
N ALA A 494 14.30 19.14 40.47
CA ALA A 494 13.86 17.75 40.52
C ALA A 494 14.25 17.07 41.84
N GLU A 495 15.48 17.26 42.30
CA GLU A 495 15.99 16.68 43.56
C GLU A 495 15.21 17.21 44.77
N ARG A 496 14.92 18.51 44.81
CA ARG A 496 14.08 19.10 45.86
C ARG A 496 12.66 18.53 45.85
N LYS A 497 12.08 18.34 44.67
CA LYS A 497 10.77 17.70 44.52
C LYS A 497 10.80 16.24 44.98
N ALA A 498 11.81 15.47 44.59
CA ALA A 498 11.99 14.09 45.02
C ALA A 498 12.07 13.99 46.55
N ALA A 499 12.85 14.86 47.20
CA ALA A 499 12.96 14.90 48.66
C ALA A 499 11.65 15.30 49.37
N MET A 500 10.82 16.14 48.75
CA MET A 500 9.50 16.49 49.28
C MET A 500 8.49 15.35 49.09
N GLU A 501 8.47 14.70 47.93
CA GLU A 501 7.60 13.56 47.65
C GLU A 501 7.96 12.34 48.51
N ALA A 502 9.25 12.05 48.71
CA ALA A 502 9.71 10.94 49.55
C ALA A 502 9.28 11.06 51.03
N LYS A 503 8.96 12.26 51.52
CA LYS A 503 8.44 12.49 52.88
C LYS A 503 6.94 12.26 52.99
N LYS A 504 6.21 12.22 51.88
CA LYS A 504 4.77 11.96 51.87
C LYS A 504 4.51 10.46 51.90
N GLN A 505 3.46 10.07 52.62
CA GLN A 505 3.03 8.67 52.68
C GLN A 505 2.55 8.16 51.31
N ASP A 506 1.88 9.01 50.55
CA ASP A 506 1.44 8.76 49.16
C ASP A 506 2.33 9.52 48.16
N GLY A 507 3.64 9.61 48.40
CA GLY A 507 4.58 10.27 47.49
C GLY A 507 4.91 9.42 46.26
N LEU A 508 5.08 10.07 45.10
CA LEU A 508 5.58 9.44 43.87
C LEU A 508 7.04 9.84 43.63
N VAL A 509 7.94 8.86 43.64
CA VAL A 509 9.38 9.07 43.39
C VAL A 509 9.82 8.18 42.23
N ILE A 510 10.40 8.78 41.20
CA ILE A 510 10.93 8.06 40.05
C ILE A 510 12.34 7.58 40.38
N VAL A 511 12.55 6.27 40.28
CA VAL A 511 13.80 5.59 40.63
C VAL A 511 14.72 5.55 39.41
N LYS A 512 14.19 5.14 38.25
CA LYS A 512 14.93 5.01 37.00
C LYS A 512 13.99 5.24 35.83
N ALA A 513 14.38 6.04 34.86
CA ALA A 513 13.65 6.21 33.62
C ALA A 513 14.59 6.26 32.43
N LEU A 514 14.40 5.33 31.49
CA LEU A 514 15.25 5.15 30.32
C LEU A 514 14.42 5.29 29.05
N TYR A 515 14.89 6.08 28.09
CA TYR A 515 14.22 6.30 26.81
C TYR A 515 15.15 5.99 25.65
N GLY A 516 14.69 5.17 24.69
CA GLY A 516 15.50 4.74 23.55
C GLY A 516 15.08 3.39 22.99
N HIS A 517 16.01 2.67 22.36
CA HIS A 517 15.74 1.34 21.81
C HIS A 517 15.87 0.28 22.92
N LEU A 518 14.73 -0.14 23.47
CA LEU A 518 14.66 -1.13 24.55
C LEU A 518 14.06 -2.44 24.02
N GLN A 519 14.87 -3.51 23.96
CA GLN A 519 14.42 -4.84 23.52
C GLN A 519 13.82 -5.63 24.69
N SER A 520 14.41 -5.51 25.89
CA SER A 520 13.96 -6.15 27.12
C SER A 520 14.03 -5.22 28.34
N ILE A 521 13.45 -5.65 29.47
CA ILE A 521 13.41 -4.91 30.74
C ILE A 521 14.82 -4.80 31.38
N ASP A 522 15.71 -5.76 31.08
CA ASP A 522 17.03 -5.89 31.69
C ASP A 522 18.17 -5.34 30.81
N ASP A 523 17.84 -4.73 29.67
CA ASP A 523 18.85 -4.11 28.80
C ASP A 523 19.40 -2.83 29.44
N GLU A 524 20.51 -2.96 30.15
CA GLU A 524 21.33 -1.85 30.66
C GLU A 524 22.36 -1.35 29.62
N SER A 525 22.20 -1.70 28.34
CA SER A 525 23.09 -1.25 27.28
C SER A 525 23.08 0.29 27.19
N GLU A 526 24.23 0.92 27.46
CA GLU A 526 24.40 2.39 27.44
C GLU A 526 24.34 2.99 26.03
N GLU A 527 24.46 2.18 24.98
CA GLU A 527 24.36 2.64 23.59
C GLU A 527 22.90 2.74 23.15
N GLY A 528 22.47 3.93 22.71
CA GLY A 528 21.14 4.15 22.14
C GLY A 528 20.02 4.39 23.16
N VAL A 529 20.36 4.70 24.41
CA VAL A 529 19.41 5.03 25.49
C VAL A 529 19.82 6.33 26.19
N ILE A 530 18.84 7.16 26.57
CA ILE A 530 19.02 8.34 27.42
C ILE A 530 18.37 8.11 28.78
N ASP A 531 19.07 8.51 29.85
CA ASP A 531 18.48 8.65 31.18
C ASP A 531 17.63 9.94 31.25
N VAL A 532 16.34 9.77 31.49
CA VAL A 532 15.34 10.85 31.61
C VAL A 532 14.72 10.91 33.00
N THR A 533 15.32 10.24 33.99
CA THR A 533 14.85 10.16 35.38
C THR A 533 14.62 11.55 35.98
N ILE A 534 15.58 12.45 35.79
CA ILE A 534 15.55 13.81 36.33
C ILE A 534 14.36 14.60 35.74
N VAL A 535 14.14 14.47 34.43
CA VAL A 535 13.09 15.20 33.71
C VAL A 535 11.71 14.73 34.18
N LEU A 536 11.49 13.42 34.22
CA LEU A 536 10.21 12.87 34.67
C LEU A 536 9.96 13.20 36.15
N GLN A 537 10.99 13.17 37.01
CA GLN A 537 10.84 13.53 38.42
C GLN A 537 10.43 14.99 38.60
N ALA A 538 10.93 15.89 37.76
CA ALA A 538 10.52 17.30 37.78
C ALA A 538 9.07 17.51 37.35
N MET A 539 8.53 16.62 36.51
CA MET A 539 7.16 16.67 36.02
C MET A 539 6.13 16.13 37.03
N VAL A 540 6.58 15.39 38.06
CA VAL A 540 5.69 14.93 39.14
C VAL A 540 5.03 16.13 39.82
N ASN A 541 3.71 16.06 39.95
CA ASN A 541 2.89 17.04 40.65
C ASN A 541 1.79 16.32 41.43
N GLU A 542 1.61 16.66 42.71
CA GLU A 542 0.59 16.05 43.57
C GLU A 542 0.65 14.51 43.55
N SER A 543 1.86 13.95 43.64
CA SER A 543 2.10 12.50 43.61
C SER A 543 1.60 11.78 42.34
N ARG A 544 1.42 12.50 41.22
CA ARG A 544 1.00 11.95 39.92
C ARG A 544 1.89 12.49 38.79
N LEU A 545 2.04 11.70 37.74
CA LEU A 545 2.67 12.11 36.49
C LEU A 545 1.78 11.68 35.32
N THR A 546 1.51 12.62 34.43
CA THR A 546 0.75 12.41 33.20
C THR A 546 1.54 12.95 32.02
N ILE A 547 1.86 12.08 31.07
CA ILE A 547 2.40 12.44 29.76
C ILE A 547 1.29 12.16 28.74
N PRO A 548 0.77 13.19 28.05
CA PRO A 548 -0.24 13.01 27.03
C PRO A 548 0.31 12.18 25.87
N GLY A 549 -0.56 11.38 25.26
CA GLY A 549 -0.24 10.67 24.01
C GLY A 549 -0.52 11.55 22.79
N GLY A 550 -0.05 11.11 21.63
CA GLY A 550 -0.30 11.78 20.34
C GLY A 550 0.85 12.62 19.80
N HIS A 551 1.97 12.69 20.52
CA HIS A 551 3.23 13.28 20.08
C HIS A 551 4.40 12.37 20.48
N SER A 552 5.51 12.49 19.76
CA SER A 552 6.77 11.85 20.13
C SER A 552 7.27 12.41 21.47
N LYS A 553 7.73 11.54 22.37
CA LYS A 553 8.35 11.96 23.64
C LYS A 553 9.66 12.69 23.44
N THR A 554 10.27 12.61 22.25
CA THR A 554 11.45 13.43 21.87
C THR A 554 11.21 14.93 21.99
N ASN A 555 9.96 15.37 21.87
CA ASN A 555 9.60 16.80 21.89
C ASN A 555 9.48 17.34 23.33
N ILE A 556 9.58 16.47 24.32
CA ILE A 556 9.59 16.86 25.72
C ILE A 556 10.95 17.48 26.05
N CYS A 557 10.95 18.63 26.75
CA CYS A 557 12.19 19.30 27.13
C CYS A 557 13.09 18.40 28.00
N GLY A 558 14.33 18.15 27.56
CA GLY A 558 15.28 17.26 28.21
C GLY A 558 15.28 15.82 27.69
N PHE A 559 14.43 15.51 26.70
CA PHE A 559 14.50 14.31 25.88
C PHE A 559 15.24 14.62 24.57
N TYR A 560 15.88 13.62 24.00
CA TYR A 560 16.30 13.61 22.59
C TYR A 560 16.10 12.20 22.04
N ASP A 561 16.23 12.02 20.74
CA ASP A 561 16.17 10.71 20.10
C ASP A 561 17.57 10.06 20.06
N PRO A 562 17.86 9.01 20.86
CA PRO A 562 19.15 8.33 20.84
C PRO A 562 19.26 7.25 19.75
N CYS A 563 18.17 6.86 19.09
CA CYS A 563 18.10 5.70 18.19
C CYS A 563 17.19 5.99 16.99
N LEU A 564 17.56 7.00 16.18
CA LEU A 564 16.74 7.43 15.04
C LEU A 564 16.50 6.32 14.03
N GLY A 565 15.24 6.16 13.62
CA GLY A 565 14.80 5.12 12.69
C GLY A 565 14.54 3.77 13.34
N GLU A 566 14.69 3.64 14.65
CA GLU A 566 14.30 2.45 15.42
C GLU A 566 13.11 2.75 16.33
N ALA A 567 12.36 1.70 16.70
CA ALA A 567 11.24 1.84 17.62
C ALA A 567 11.73 2.21 19.02
N LYS A 568 11.28 3.37 19.50
CA LYS A 568 11.61 3.93 20.82
C LYS A 568 10.59 3.55 21.86
N LYS A 569 11.06 3.25 23.06
CA LYS A 569 10.23 3.00 24.24
C LYS A 569 10.75 3.80 25.42
N LEU A 570 9.85 4.11 26.35
CA LEU A 570 10.15 4.68 27.64
C LEU A 570 9.91 3.62 28.72
N LEU A 571 10.97 3.21 29.40
CA LEU A 571 10.91 2.43 30.62
C LEU A 571 10.87 3.39 31.82
N VAL A 572 9.91 3.21 32.73
CA VAL A 572 9.84 3.98 33.98
C VAL A 572 9.69 3.02 35.16
N GLN A 573 10.62 3.14 36.11
CA GLN A 573 10.57 2.51 37.43
C GLN A 573 10.34 3.60 38.47
N TYR A 574 9.33 3.43 39.32
CA TYR A 574 8.96 4.41 40.32
C TYR A 574 8.49 3.74 41.62
N GLN A 575 8.65 4.44 42.73
CA GLN A 575 8.16 4.06 44.04
C GLN A 575 6.92 4.89 44.37
N PHE A 576 5.85 4.21 44.80
CA PHE A 576 4.62 4.83 45.27
C PHE A 576 4.10 4.00 46.45
N GLN A 577 3.75 4.64 47.57
CA GLN A 577 3.33 3.96 48.80
C GLN A 577 4.33 2.88 49.28
N ASN A 578 5.64 3.18 49.22
CA ASN A 578 6.74 2.26 49.49
C ASN A 578 6.81 0.99 48.62
N GLN A 579 6.01 0.87 47.56
CA GLN A 579 6.04 -0.25 46.63
C GLN A 579 6.68 0.14 45.29
N LEU A 580 7.50 -0.75 44.75
CA LEU A 580 8.14 -0.57 43.46
C LEU A 580 7.13 -0.87 42.33
N HIS A 581 7.11 0.00 41.33
CA HIS A 581 6.29 -0.15 40.15
C HIS A 581 7.15 0.06 38.90
N GLN A 582 6.78 -0.60 37.80
CA GLN A 582 7.49 -0.58 36.54
C GLN A 582 6.53 -0.62 35.35
N VAL A 583 6.84 0.15 34.29
CA VAL A 583 6.07 0.17 33.05
C VAL A 583 6.95 0.48 31.86
N ILE A 584 6.65 -0.15 30.70
CA ILE A 584 7.24 0.17 29.40
C ILE A 584 6.14 0.71 28.50
N VAL A 585 6.37 1.89 27.93
CA VAL A 585 5.41 2.63 27.09
C VAL A 585 6.04 2.97 25.75
N LYS A 586 5.29 2.87 24.65
CA LYS A 586 5.74 3.25 23.29
C LYS A 586 5.91 4.76 23.17
N ASP A 587 6.69 5.23 22.21
CA ASP A 587 7.04 6.65 22.04
C ASP A 587 5.82 7.60 21.99
N SER A 588 4.81 7.30 21.19
CA SER A 588 3.63 8.16 21.03
C SER A 588 2.48 7.91 22.02
N SER A 589 2.57 6.84 22.81
CA SER A 589 1.49 6.44 23.72
C SER A 589 1.49 7.22 25.04
N ALA A 590 0.31 7.48 25.61
CA ALA A 590 0.20 8.21 26.87
C ALA A 590 0.78 7.42 28.06
N LEU A 591 1.34 8.12 29.04
CA LEU A 591 1.79 7.55 30.30
C LEU A 591 1.07 8.24 31.46
N ILE A 592 0.39 7.46 32.31
CA ILE A 592 -0.25 7.95 33.53
C ILE A 592 0.23 7.06 34.68
N ILE A 593 0.87 7.67 35.68
CA ILE A 593 1.36 6.97 36.88
C ILE A 593 0.97 7.77 38.14
N PRO A 594 0.65 7.09 39.26
CA PRO A 594 0.75 5.64 39.49
C PRO A 594 -0.49 4.85 39.02
N MET A 595 -0.30 3.60 38.55
CA MET A 595 -1.36 2.62 38.29
C MET A 595 -1.07 1.28 38.98
N ARG A 596 -2.12 0.55 39.40
CA ARG A 596 -2.00 -0.77 40.04
C ARG A 596 -1.40 -1.83 39.11
N SER A 597 -1.61 -1.72 37.81
CA SER A 597 -1.07 -2.64 36.80
C SER A 597 0.46 -2.59 36.69
N HIS A 598 1.09 -1.55 37.23
CA HIS A 598 2.54 -1.38 37.17
C HIS A 598 3.24 -1.97 38.40
N LEU A 599 2.52 -2.51 39.38
CA LEU A 599 3.13 -3.03 40.61
C LEU A 599 3.96 -4.28 40.27
N VAL A 600 5.22 -4.28 40.74
CA VAL A 600 6.19 -5.37 40.54
C VAL A 600 6.07 -6.41 41.65
#